data_AF-A0A0Z8L6S6-F1
#
_entry.id   AF-A0A0Z8L6S6-F1
#
_cell.length_a   1.000
_cell.length_b   1.000
_cell.length_c   1.000
_cell.angle_alpha   90.00
_cell.angle_beta   90.00
_cell.angle_gamma   90.00
#
_symmetry.space_group_name_H-M   'P 1'
#
loop_
_entity.id
_entity.type
_entity.pdbx_description
1 polymer ?
#
loop_
_entity_poly.entity_id
_entity_poly.type
_entity_poly.pdbx_seq_one_letter_code
_entity_poly.pdbx_strand_id
1 'polypeptide(L)'
;MAFKAHYSQQNDYSINTAQKYFDLDKSFISLSPEGDKRKNWVDGEPSDTFHYRYWFVQEGNPPFEVKFDDIQKISQFDEVSFQELEACEVRGKVYFRAKQAKTIKKGE
;
A
#
# COMPACT_ATOMS: atom_id res chain seq x y z
N MET A 1 -23.66 -29.76 20.33
CA MET A 1 -22.92 -28.51 20.56
C MET A 1 -21.62 -28.59 19.78
N ALA A 2 -21.44 -27.77 18.75
CA ALA A 2 -20.20 -27.69 17.99
C ALA A 2 -19.69 -26.25 18.11
N PHE A 3 -18.56 -26.07 18.79
CA PHE A 3 -17.87 -24.79 18.82
C PHE A 3 -17.23 -24.58 17.44
N LYS A 4 -17.94 -23.89 16.54
CA LYS A 4 -17.29 -23.20 15.43
C LYS A 4 -16.61 -21.97 16.01
N ALA A 5 -15.30 -22.04 16.20
CA ALA A 5 -14.50 -20.85 16.38
C ALA A 5 -14.67 -20.01 15.10
N HIS A 6 -15.50 -18.96 15.19
CA HIS A 6 -15.52 -17.90 14.19
C HIS A 6 -14.20 -17.13 14.33
N TYR A 7 -13.17 -17.56 13.62
CA TYR A 7 -11.97 -16.73 13.39
C TYR A 7 -12.35 -15.65 12.38
N SER A 8 -13.12 -14.66 12.82
CA SER A 8 -13.36 -13.43 12.07
C SER A 8 -12.43 -12.33 12.59
N GLN A 9 -11.12 -12.55 12.51
CA GLN A 9 -10.25 -11.38 12.31
C GLN A 9 -10.39 -11.03 10.85
N GLN A 10 -11.30 -10.10 10.56
CA GLN A 10 -11.38 -9.43 9.27
C GLN A 10 -9.97 -8.99 8.88
N ASN A 11 -9.43 -9.59 7.82
CA ASN A 11 -8.21 -9.14 7.13
C ASN A 11 -8.51 -7.84 6.36
N ASP A 12 -9.21 -6.92 7.01
CA ASP A 12 -9.60 -5.67 6.39
C ASP A 12 -8.45 -4.69 6.51
N TYR A 13 -8.31 -3.89 5.47
CA TYR A 13 -7.35 -2.80 5.46
C TYR A 13 -7.68 -1.83 6.58
N SER A 14 -6.67 -1.47 7.38
CA SER A 14 -6.82 -0.44 8.41
C SER A 14 -5.56 0.39 8.57
N ILE A 15 -5.74 1.63 9.02
CA ILE A 15 -4.64 2.51 9.42
C ILE A 15 -3.86 1.94 10.61
N ASN A 16 -4.55 1.32 11.58
CA ASN A 16 -3.92 0.74 12.76
C ASN A 16 -2.92 -0.36 12.40
N THR A 17 -3.22 -1.17 11.37
CA THR A 17 -2.28 -2.17 10.87
C THR A 17 -1.07 -1.50 10.22
N ALA A 18 -1.25 -0.43 9.45
CA ALA A 18 -0.13 0.29 8.82
C ALA A 18 0.82 0.90 9.85
N GLN A 19 0.29 1.46 10.95
CA GLN A 19 1.07 2.02 12.05
C GLN A 19 1.95 1.01 12.79
N LYS A 20 1.69 -0.30 12.67
CA LYS A 20 2.59 -1.33 13.21
C LYS A 20 3.92 -1.42 12.45
N TYR A 21 3.92 -1.03 11.18
CA TYR A 21 5.07 -1.17 10.28
C TYR A 21 5.79 0.14 10.05
N PHE A 22 5.08 1.28 10.12
CA PHE A 22 5.62 2.57 9.76
C PHE A 22 5.25 3.66 10.76
N ASP A 23 6.16 4.61 10.90
CA ASP A 23 5.92 5.87 11.58
C ASP A 23 5.22 6.81 10.58
N LEU A 24 3.89 6.91 10.67
CA LEU A 24 3.09 7.65 9.68
C LEU A 24 3.26 9.17 9.74
N ASP A 25 3.90 9.68 10.81
CA ASP A 25 4.24 11.10 10.95
C ASP A 25 5.52 11.45 10.16
N LYS A 26 6.29 10.43 9.73
CA LYS A 26 7.47 10.60 8.90
C LYS A 26 7.16 10.38 7.42
N SER A 27 8.00 10.97 6.59
CA SER A 27 7.93 10.80 5.15
C SER A 27 8.45 9.44 4.70
N PHE A 28 8.19 9.16 3.42
CA PHE A 28 8.62 8.00 2.68
C PHE A 28 9.34 8.46 1.42
N ILE A 29 10.25 7.65 0.89
CA ILE A 29 10.93 7.93 -0.38
C ILE A 29 10.34 7.01 -1.45
N SER A 30 9.90 7.59 -2.56
CA SER A 30 9.49 6.85 -3.76
C SER A 30 10.71 6.20 -4.42
N LEU A 31 10.59 4.94 -4.80
CA LEU A 31 11.65 4.20 -5.51
C LEU A 31 11.25 3.88 -6.96
N SER A 32 9.98 4.01 -7.30
CA SER A 32 9.45 3.72 -8.62
C SER A 32 9.55 4.95 -9.54
N PRO A 33 10.10 4.82 -10.76
CA PRO A 33 10.06 5.89 -11.76
C PRO A 33 8.66 6.08 -12.36
N GLU A 34 7.85 5.01 -12.38
CA GLU A 34 6.47 5.01 -12.84
C GLU A 34 5.66 3.93 -12.10
N GLY A 35 4.33 4.00 -12.21
CA GLY A 35 3.43 3.04 -11.58
C GLY A 35 3.34 1.75 -12.38
N ASP A 36 3.58 0.61 -11.74
CA ASP A 36 3.36 -0.69 -12.35
C ASP A 36 1.85 -0.95 -12.46
N LYS A 37 1.32 -0.84 -13.69
CA LYS A 37 -0.10 -0.99 -14.01
C LYS A 37 -0.49 -2.47 -14.08
N ARG A 38 -1.45 -2.88 -13.25
CA ARG A 38 -1.93 -4.27 -13.19
C ARG A 38 -3.45 -4.34 -13.30
N LYS A 39 -3.96 -5.40 -13.93
CA LYS A 39 -5.40 -5.67 -13.96
C LYS A 39 -5.89 -6.10 -12.57
N ASN A 40 -7.06 -5.62 -12.19
CA ASN A 40 -7.80 -6.19 -11.06
C ASN A 40 -8.34 -7.57 -11.46
N TRP A 41 -8.54 -8.42 -10.45
CA TRP A 41 -9.14 -9.74 -10.61
C TRP A 41 -10.45 -9.79 -9.84
N VAL A 42 -11.51 -10.25 -10.49
CA VAL A 42 -12.84 -10.44 -9.90
C VAL A 42 -13.24 -11.88 -10.19
N ASP A 43 -13.61 -12.64 -9.16
CA ASP A 43 -14.02 -14.05 -9.27
C ASP A 43 -13.04 -14.98 -10.03
N GLY A 44 -11.75 -14.68 -9.96
CA GLY A 44 -10.71 -15.49 -10.59
C GLY A 44 -10.46 -15.15 -12.06
N GLU A 45 -11.09 -14.11 -12.60
CA GLU A 45 -10.86 -13.63 -13.96
C GLU A 45 -10.31 -12.18 -13.96
N PRO A 46 -9.47 -11.80 -14.95
CA PRO A 46 -9.04 -10.42 -15.11
C PRO A 46 -10.23 -9.50 -15.44
N SER A 47 -10.40 -8.41 -14.69
CA SER A 47 -11.39 -7.37 -15.00
C SER A 47 -10.85 -6.33 -15.99
N ASP A 48 -11.73 -5.44 -16.46
CA ASP A 48 -11.38 -4.27 -17.26
C ASP A 48 -10.83 -3.09 -16.44
N THR A 49 -10.84 -3.21 -15.11
CA THR A 49 -10.28 -2.21 -14.21
C THR A 49 -8.83 -2.50 -13.87
N PHE A 50 -8.07 -1.44 -13.60
CA PHE A 50 -6.65 -1.52 -13.29
C PHE A 50 -6.36 -0.90 -11.92
N HIS A 51 -5.20 -1.23 -11.39
CA HIS A 51 -4.58 -0.54 -10.26
C HIS A 51 -3.10 -0.33 -10.57
N TYR A 52 -2.46 0.52 -9.76
CA TYR A 52 -1.06 0.87 -9.90
C TYR A 52 -0.32 0.52 -8.62
N ARG A 53 0.91 0.04 -8.77
CA ARG A 53 1.77 -0.24 -7.63
C ARG A 53 3.09 0.52 -7.77
N TYR A 54 3.53 1.07 -6.65
CA TYR A 54 4.78 1.81 -6.55
C TYR A 54 5.57 1.28 -5.36
N TRP A 55 6.89 1.27 -5.49
CA TRP A 55 7.81 0.93 -4.42
C TRP A 55 8.20 2.18 -3.64
N PHE A 56 8.28 2.02 -2.32
CA PHE A 56 8.70 3.06 -1.39
C PHE A 56 9.64 2.48 -0.34
N VAL A 57 10.32 3.35 0.37
CA VAL A 57 11.08 3.02 1.58
C VAL A 57 10.84 4.07 2.66
N GLN A 58 10.87 3.65 3.91
CA GLN A 58 11.01 4.52 5.07
C GLN A 58 12.32 4.17 5.76
N GLU A 59 13.04 5.15 6.27
CA GLU A 59 14.29 4.92 7.00
C GLU A 59 14.11 3.84 8.08
N GLY A 60 15.06 2.90 8.14
CA GLY A 60 15.01 1.75 9.06
C GLY A 60 14.12 0.59 8.62
N ASN A 61 13.37 0.72 7.51
CA ASN A 61 12.49 -0.33 6.99
C ASN A 61 12.95 -0.84 5.62
N PRO A 62 12.69 -2.12 5.29
CA PRO A 62 12.90 -2.60 3.93
C PRO A 62 11.94 -1.93 2.94
N PRO A 63 12.29 -1.87 1.64
CA PRO A 63 11.38 -1.41 0.62
C PRO A 63 10.06 -2.18 0.63
N PHE A 64 8.96 -1.48 0.36
CA PHE A 64 7.62 -2.03 0.34
C PHE A 64 6.82 -1.44 -0.82
N GLU A 65 5.73 -2.13 -1.17
CA GLU A 65 4.91 -1.79 -2.32
C GLU A 65 3.52 -1.35 -1.87
N VAL A 66 3.05 -0.21 -2.39
CA VAL A 66 1.72 0.34 -2.08
C VAL A 66 0.86 0.30 -3.34
N LYS A 67 -0.36 -0.24 -3.20
CA LYS A 67 -1.39 -0.22 -4.24
C LYS A 67 -2.17 1.10 -4.21
N PHE A 68 -2.43 1.64 -5.40
CA PHE A 68 -3.33 2.77 -5.66
C PHE A 68 -4.33 2.40 -6.75
N ASP A 69 -5.53 2.95 -6.68
CA ASP A 69 -6.51 2.78 -7.76
C ASP A 69 -6.20 3.70 -8.96
N ASP A 70 -5.50 4.82 -8.72
CA ASP A 70 -5.10 5.81 -9.73
C ASP A 70 -3.57 5.97 -9.85
N ILE A 71 -3.12 6.49 -11.00
CA ILE A 71 -1.72 6.89 -11.22
C ILE A 71 -1.36 8.02 -10.27
N GLN A 72 -0.19 7.91 -9.65
CA GLN A 72 0.32 8.91 -8.71
C GLN A 72 1.24 9.90 -9.43
N LYS A 73 1.12 11.20 -9.08
CA LYS A 73 1.94 12.30 -9.63
C LYS A 73 3.27 12.45 -8.86
N ILE A 74 4.04 11.37 -8.81
CA ILE A 74 5.32 11.28 -8.09
C ILE A 74 6.42 10.80 -9.03
N SER A 75 7.66 11.17 -8.74
CA SER A 75 8.86 10.69 -9.44
C SER A 75 9.66 9.74 -8.54
N GLN A 76 10.64 9.04 -9.12
CA GLN A 76 11.63 8.33 -8.33
C GLN A 76 12.39 9.31 -7.42
N PHE A 77 12.66 8.89 -6.20
CA PHE A 77 13.30 9.65 -5.12
C PHE A 77 12.54 10.84 -4.56
N ASP A 78 11.29 11.07 -4.99
CA ASP A 78 10.40 12.00 -4.31
C ASP A 78 10.19 11.59 -2.86
N GLU A 79 10.29 12.56 -1.96
CA GLU A 79 9.84 12.42 -0.58
C GLU A 79 8.33 12.65 -0.54
N VAL A 80 7.59 11.72 0.05
CA VAL A 80 6.13 11.70 0.02
C VAL A 80 5.52 11.44 1.39
N SER A 81 4.29 11.88 1.56
CA SER A 81 3.36 11.39 2.60
C SER A 81 2.20 10.66 1.93
N PHE A 82 1.57 9.73 2.64
CA PHE A 82 0.39 9.04 2.13
C PHE A 82 -0.90 9.64 2.68
N GLN A 83 -1.91 9.74 1.83
CA GLN A 83 -3.28 9.94 2.24
C GLN A 83 -3.98 8.59 2.36
N GLU A 84 -4.56 8.34 3.54
CA GLU A 84 -5.33 7.13 3.83
C GLU A 84 -4.50 5.85 3.60
N LEU A 85 -3.27 5.80 4.13
CA LEU A 85 -2.46 4.58 4.12
C LEU A 85 -3.08 3.54 5.05
N GLU A 86 -3.34 2.37 4.50
CA GLU A 86 -3.88 1.24 5.23
C GLU A 86 -3.09 -0.03 4.91
N ALA A 87 -3.11 -0.98 5.84
CA ALA A 87 -2.51 -2.28 5.64
C ALA A 87 -3.44 -3.40 6.06
N CYS A 88 -3.23 -4.58 5.49
CA CYS A 88 -3.80 -5.83 5.98
C CYS A 88 -2.73 -6.94 5.99
N GLU A 89 -2.92 -7.91 6.87
CA GLU A 89 -2.05 -9.06 7.03
C GLU A 89 -2.79 -10.30 6.48
N VAL A 90 -2.23 -10.96 5.46
CA VAL A 90 -2.84 -12.15 4.85
C VAL A 90 -1.79 -13.24 4.73
N ARG A 91 -2.01 -14.36 5.43
CA ARG A 91 -1.12 -15.54 5.40
C ARG A 91 0.36 -15.20 5.63
N GLY A 92 0.64 -14.34 6.61
CA GLY A 92 2.00 -13.93 6.98
C GLY A 92 2.65 -12.92 6.03
N LYS A 93 1.90 -12.40 5.05
CA LYS A 93 2.33 -11.28 4.20
C LYS A 93 1.56 -10.02 4.55
N VAL A 94 2.18 -8.88 4.34
CA VAL A 94 1.58 -7.56 4.58
C VAL A 94 1.34 -6.88 3.25
N TYR A 95 0.15 -6.31 3.09
CA TYR A 95 -0.25 -5.60 1.89
C TYR A 95 -0.63 -4.18 2.25
N PHE A 96 -0.13 -3.21 1.49
CA PHE A 96 -0.37 -1.79 1.71
C PHE A 96 -1.18 -1.21 0.56
N ARG A 97 -2.13 -0.34 0.90
CA ARG A 97 -2.85 0.49 -0.07
C ARG A 97 -2.95 1.91 0.45
N ALA A 98 -3.02 2.87 -0.45
CA ALA A 98 -3.30 4.25 -0.11
C ALA A 98 -4.14 4.90 -1.21
N LYS A 99 -4.81 5.99 -0.86
CA LYS A 99 -5.57 6.78 -1.83
C LYS A 99 -4.67 7.66 -2.67
N GLN A 100 -3.66 8.26 -2.04
CA GLN A 100 -2.73 9.16 -2.73
C GLN A 100 -1.35 9.18 -2.07
N ALA A 101 -0.30 9.32 -2.87
CA ALA A 101 1.03 9.75 -2.44
C ALA A 101 1.22 11.24 -2.77
N LYS A 102 1.42 12.07 -1.74
CA LYS A 102 1.63 13.53 -1.88
C LYS A 102 3.11 13.84 -1.75
N THR A 103 3.69 14.43 -2.79
CA THR A 103 5.08 14.91 -2.75
C THR A 103 5.21 16.02 -1.71
N ILE A 104 6.16 15.83 -0.78
CA ILE A 104 6.64 16.81 0.19
C ILE A 104 7.85 17.54 -0.40
N LYS A 105 8.80 16.77 -0.95
CA LYS A 105 10.02 17.27 -1.60
C LYS A 105 10.31 16.45 -2.86
N LYS A 106 10.73 17.12 -3.93
CA LYS A 106 11.14 16.44 -5.17
C LYS A 106 12.49 15.76 -5.00
N GLY A 107 12.63 14.56 -5.55
CA GLY A 107 13.93 13.91 -5.71
C GLY A 107 14.78 14.68 -6.71
N GLU A 108 16.01 15.02 -6.32
CA GLU A 108 17.02 15.63 -7.19
C GLU A 108 17.93 14.56 -7.82
#